data_AF-A0A5N6SBA9-F1
#
_entry.id   AF-A0A5N6SBA9-F1
#
_cell.length_a   1.000
_cell.length_b   1.000
_cell.length_c   1.000
_cell.angle_alpha   90.00
_cell.angle_beta   90.00
_cell.angle_gamma   90.00
#
_symmetry.space_group_name_H-M   'P 1'
#
loop_
_entity.id
_entity.type
_entity.pdbx_description
1 polymer ?
#
loop_
_entity_poly.entity_id
_entity_poly.type
_entity_poly.pdbx_seq_one_letter_code
_entity_poly.pdbx_strand_id
1 'polypeptide(L)'
;MALGFKRRRLNSQPTMTNHLDNAANDPCRPATAQEKESWNGFCELESEPVIAIIGNRFPCFNACASVALLNIVNNIEGIELGDNLQHFKDFTMPFTPALRGDAISNYDFVKRIHNSFARKMDMLNSDFQLKHEATSRCSRSSKGNHDETEIDAGFHFIAYVPALGKVWKFDGLERQPQALGPCTPNEDWLGMVKPHLITRMTEYEEDQIEFSILSLVRDPLVDLIGKLAVNIKCLEMLNQRLTTQASAVAHPELPLASSILENTILGPEKSFDITRESIDQAIVPVVLERYNLLSAQEIVELQQKLCNEQQVLQAAIRDEQQTQRADDDYAAGRRYDYGPAIRTWLRFLARKGMVESLIPV
;
A
#
# COMPACT_ATOMS: atom_id res chain seq x y z
N MET A 1 -41.52 23.34 51.48
CA MET A 1 -40.47 24.15 50.85
C MET A 1 -39.76 23.31 49.80
N ALA A 2 -40.25 23.38 48.56
CA ALA A 2 -39.66 22.71 47.40
C ALA A 2 -39.22 23.81 46.44
N LEU A 3 -37.91 23.90 46.17
CA LEU A 3 -37.33 24.86 45.23
C LEU A 3 -37.10 24.17 43.88
N GLY A 4 -38.04 24.37 42.95
CA GLY A 4 -37.88 24.02 41.55
C GLY A 4 -37.22 25.17 40.79
N PHE A 5 -36.08 24.92 40.15
CA PHE A 5 -35.46 25.87 39.24
C PHE A 5 -36.00 25.70 37.81
N LYS A 6 -36.91 26.60 37.42
CA LYS A 6 -37.33 26.82 36.03
C LYS A 6 -36.22 27.59 35.28
N ARG A 7 -35.66 27.01 34.22
CA ARG A 7 -34.83 27.73 33.24
C ARG A 7 -35.71 28.73 32.47
N ARG A 8 -35.34 30.01 32.53
CA ARG A 8 -35.99 31.15 31.88
C ARG A 8 -35.43 31.30 30.46
N ARG A 9 -36.30 31.38 29.44
CA ARG A 9 -35.94 31.82 28.08
C ARG A 9 -35.49 33.28 28.14
N LEU A 10 -34.33 33.59 27.55
CA LEU A 10 -33.93 34.97 27.23
C LEU A 10 -33.77 35.08 25.71
N ASN A 11 -34.71 35.79 25.09
CA ASN A 11 -34.58 36.38 23.77
C ASN A 11 -33.68 37.61 23.88
N SER A 12 -32.53 37.60 23.23
CA SER A 12 -31.86 38.82 22.76
C SER A 12 -30.87 38.41 21.67
N GLN A 13 -31.20 38.72 20.42
CA GLN A 13 -30.25 38.69 19.30
C GLN A 13 -29.09 39.64 19.60
N PRO A 14 -27.83 39.22 19.45
CA PRO A 14 -26.74 40.14 19.17
C PRO A 14 -26.56 40.24 17.65
N THR A 15 -26.43 41.50 17.24
CA THR A 15 -26.26 42.03 15.90
C THR A 15 -25.21 41.26 15.08
N MET A 16 -25.58 40.93 13.85
CA MET A 16 -24.68 40.46 12.79
C MET A 16 -23.57 41.49 12.54
N THR A 17 -22.37 41.21 13.03
CA THR A 17 -21.13 41.72 12.45
C THR A 17 -20.57 40.63 11.54
N ASN A 18 -20.61 40.91 10.23
CA ASN A 18 -20.05 40.09 9.17
C ASN A 18 -18.62 39.64 9.48
N HIS A 19 -18.45 38.35 9.80
CA HIS A 19 -17.20 37.62 9.58
C HIS A 19 -17.46 36.58 8.49
N LEU A 20 -17.50 37.06 7.24
CA LEU A 20 -17.56 36.23 6.03
C LEU A 20 -16.18 35.96 5.42
N ASP A 21 -15.10 36.41 6.05
CA ASP A 21 -13.74 36.22 5.53
C ASP A 21 -12.88 35.45 6.54
N ASN A 22 -12.99 34.11 6.54
CA ASN A 22 -11.89 33.24 7.01
C ASN A 22 -12.03 31.73 6.68
N ALA A 23 -13.02 31.32 5.88
CA ALA A 23 -13.11 29.93 5.40
C ALA A 23 -12.01 29.54 4.39
N ALA A 24 -11.19 30.50 3.94
CA ALA A 24 -10.11 30.27 3.00
C ALA A 24 -8.81 29.73 3.65
N ASN A 25 -8.68 29.81 4.98
CA ASN A 25 -7.46 29.46 5.72
C ASN A 25 -7.62 28.26 6.67
N ASP A 26 -8.72 27.50 6.57
CA ASP A 26 -8.85 26.25 7.30
C ASP A 26 -8.06 25.13 6.57
N PRO A 27 -7.00 24.57 7.18
CA PRO A 27 -6.19 23.52 6.57
C PRO A 27 -6.94 22.19 6.37
N CYS A 28 -8.15 22.03 6.93
CA CYS A 28 -8.99 20.84 6.81
C CYS A 28 -10.40 21.15 6.26
N ARG A 29 -10.53 22.15 5.38
CA ARG A 29 -11.85 22.49 4.84
C ARG A 29 -12.42 21.32 4.02
N PRO A 30 -13.72 20.98 4.21
CA PRO A 30 -14.41 20.08 3.29
C PRO A 30 -14.33 20.62 1.85
N ALA A 31 -14.27 19.72 0.87
CA ALA A 31 -14.28 20.12 -0.54
C ALA A 31 -15.44 21.10 -0.85
N THR A 32 -15.14 22.19 -1.56
CA THR A 32 -16.15 23.17 -1.98
C THR A 32 -17.06 22.59 -3.08
N ALA A 33 -18.24 23.18 -3.32
CA ALA A 33 -19.16 22.70 -4.37
C ALA A 33 -18.53 22.71 -5.77
N GLN A 34 -17.70 23.71 -6.06
CA GLN A 34 -16.96 23.80 -7.33
C GLN A 34 -15.83 22.76 -7.42
N GLU A 35 -15.13 22.50 -6.31
CA GLU A 35 -14.14 21.41 -6.25
C GLU A 35 -14.80 20.04 -6.43
N LYS A 36 -16.04 19.86 -5.98
CA LYS A 36 -16.81 18.62 -6.21
C LYS A 36 -17.23 18.44 -7.66
N GLU A 37 -17.73 19.50 -8.28
CA GLU A 37 -18.17 19.46 -9.69
C GLU A 37 -16.97 19.32 -10.65
N SER A 38 -15.79 19.79 -10.24
CA SER A 38 -14.53 19.59 -10.96
C SER A 38 -13.73 18.35 -10.52
N TRP A 39 -14.17 17.63 -9.48
CA TRP A 39 -13.49 16.44 -9.00
C TRP A 39 -13.81 15.25 -9.93
N ASN A 40 -12.85 14.98 -10.80
CA ASN A 40 -12.85 13.79 -11.67
C ASN A 40 -11.90 12.71 -11.16
N GLY A 41 -11.50 12.73 -9.89
CA GLY A 41 -10.63 11.71 -9.29
C GLY A 41 -11.42 10.52 -8.75
N PHE A 42 -10.73 9.40 -8.53
CA PHE A 42 -11.34 8.24 -7.88
C PHE A 42 -11.47 8.52 -6.38
N CYS A 43 -12.67 8.44 -5.83
CA CYS A 43 -12.91 8.65 -4.42
C CYS A 43 -14.06 7.75 -3.98
N GLU A 44 -13.78 6.91 -3.01
CA GLU A 44 -14.75 6.18 -2.20
C GLU A 44 -14.82 6.86 -0.83
N LEU A 45 -16.04 7.04 -0.36
CA LEU A 45 -16.38 7.55 0.98
C LEU A 45 -17.46 6.61 1.48
N GLU A 46 -17.33 6.06 2.69
CA GLU A 46 -18.39 5.23 3.24
C GLU A 46 -19.62 6.14 3.41
N SER A 47 -20.56 6.02 2.48
CA SER A 47 -21.76 6.86 2.49
C SER A 47 -22.70 6.40 3.60
N GLU A 48 -22.55 7.04 4.76
CA GLU A 48 -23.33 6.90 6.01
C GLU A 48 -23.28 5.52 6.70
N PRO A 49 -23.52 5.46 8.03
CA PRO A 49 -23.91 4.23 8.75
C PRO A 49 -25.30 3.70 8.32
N VAL A 50 -25.68 3.86 7.05
CA VAL A 50 -26.99 3.49 6.47
C VAL A 50 -27.06 2.01 6.08
N ILE A 51 -25.99 1.23 6.28
CA ILE A 51 -26.09 -0.24 6.29
C ILE A 51 -27.04 -0.74 7.40
N ALA A 52 -27.48 0.13 8.33
CA ALA A 52 -28.50 -0.19 9.30
C ALA A 52 -29.96 -0.19 8.78
N ILE A 53 -30.31 0.48 7.66
CA ILE A 53 -31.73 0.80 7.35
C ILE A 53 -32.30 0.11 6.10
N ILE A 54 -31.50 -0.37 5.15
CA ILE A 54 -32.05 -1.03 3.94
C ILE A 54 -31.51 -2.45 3.79
N GLY A 55 -32.33 -3.42 4.22
CA GLY A 55 -32.42 -4.80 3.76
C GLY A 55 -31.13 -5.55 3.39
N ASN A 56 -30.76 -6.53 4.21
CA ASN A 56 -29.95 -7.71 3.86
C ASN A 56 -28.54 -7.50 3.26
N ARG A 57 -27.91 -6.34 3.41
CA ARG A 57 -26.57 -6.10 2.84
C ARG A 57 -25.45 -6.14 3.88
N PHE A 58 -24.45 -6.96 3.58
CA PHE A 58 -23.18 -7.14 4.29
C PHE A 58 -22.57 -5.81 4.72
N PRO A 59 -22.42 -5.53 6.03
CA PRO A 59 -21.58 -4.42 6.44
C PRO A 59 -20.12 -4.78 6.24
N CYS A 60 -19.42 -4.03 5.39
CA CYS A 60 -17.99 -4.18 5.17
C CYS A 60 -17.16 -3.51 6.27
N PHE A 61 -17.45 -3.81 7.54
CA PHE A 61 -16.71 -3.22 8.67
C PHE A 61 -15.20 -3.48 8.62
N ASN A 62 -14.75 -4.46 7.81
CA ASN A 62 -13.34 -4.87 7.73
C ASN A 62 -12.65 -4.55 6.40
N ALA A 63 -13.28 -3.83 5.45
CA ALA A 63 -12.69 -3.57 4.13
C ALA A 63 -11.86 -2.26 4.03
N CYS A 64 -11.75 -1.52 5.12
CA CYS A 64 -11.12 -0.19 5.20
C CYS A 64 -9.70 -0.15 4.58
N ALA A 65 -8.87 -1.18 4.81
CA ALA A 65 -7.53 -1.26 4.23
C ALA A 65 -7.55 -1.34 2.69
N SER A 66 -8.43 -2.16 2.12
CA SER A 66 -8.55 -2.31 0.67
C SER A 66 -9.13 -1.07 0.00
N VAL A 67 -10.10 -0.42 0.65
CA VAL A 67 -10.66 0.86 0.20
C VAL A 67 -9.60 1.96 0.20
N ALA A 68 -8.81 2.08 1.27
CA ALA A 68 -7.72 3.05 1.35
C ALA A 68 -6.68 2.84 0.23
N LEU A 69 -6.27 1.60 -0.01
CA LEU A 69 -5.35 1.27 -1.11
C LEU A 69 -5.95 1.62 -2.48
N LEU A 70 -7.23 1.29 -2.72
CA LEU A 70 -7.92 1.63 -3.96
C LEU A 70 -8.02 3.15 -4.17
N ASN A 71 -8.29 3.91 -3.11
CA ASN A 71 -8.28 5.37 -3.16
C ASN A 71 -6.89 5.94 -3.49
N ILE A 72 -5.80 5.30 -3.07
CA ILE A 72 -4.44 5.71 -3.45
C ILE A 72 -4.18 5.37 -4.92
N VAL A 73 -4.22 4.09 -5.29
CA VAL A 73 -3.76 3.63 -6.62
C VAL A 73 -4.57 4.21 -7.77
N ASN A 74 -5.87 4.41 -7.60
CA ASN A 74 -6.71 4.90 -8.70
C ASN A 74 -6.50 6.40 -9.01
N ASN A 75 -5.85 7.15 -8.12
CA ASN A 75 -5.54 8.56 -8.31
C ASN A 75 -4.09 8.81 -8.77
N ILE A 76 -3.26 7.78 -8.89
CA ILE A 76 -1.91 7.89 -9.46
C ILE A 76 -2.02 7.93 -10.99
N GLU A 77 -1.40 8.94 -11.60
CA GLU A 77 -1.35 9.07 -13.06
C GLU A 77 -0.35 8.07 -13.67
N GLY A 78 -0.76 7.39 -14.74
CA GLY A 78 0.12 6.47 -15.48
C GLY A 78 0.47 5.16 -14.79
N ILE A 79 -0.20 4.80 -13.69
CA ILE A 79 -0.01 3.51 -13.01
C ILE A 79 -0.67 2.36 -13.80
N GLU A 80 0.01 1.22 -13.87
CA GLU A 80 -0.52 -0.01 -14.46
C GLU A 80 -1.28 -0.81 -13.38
N LEU A 81 -2.61 -0.72 -13.39
CA LEU A 81 -3.47 -1.40 -12.41
C LEU A 81 -3.73 -2.89 -12.72
N GLY A 82 -3.36 -3.33 -13.94
CA GLY A 82 -3.74 -4.62 -14.50
C GLY A 82 -5.22 -4.70 -14.88
N ASP A 83 -5.58 -5.72 -15.66
CA ASP A 83 -6.89 -5.82 -16.34
C ASP A 83 -8.09 -5.70 -15.39
N ASN A 84 -8.05 -6.41 -14.26
CA ASN A 84 -9.19 -6.48 -13.33
C ASN A 84 -9.49 -5.15 -12.64
N LEU A 85 -8.46 -4.43 -12.20
CA LEU A 85 -8.63 -3.15 -11.51
C LEU A 85 -8.83 -2.01 -12.51
N GLN A 86 -8.19 -2.07 -13.69
CA GLN A 86 -8.40 -1.10 -14.76
C GLN A 86 -9.85 -1.13 -15.26
N HIS A 87 -10.37 -2.32 -15.61
CA HIS A 87 -11.77 -2.46 -16.00
C HIS A 87 -12.74 -1.99 -14.90
N PHE A 88 -12.42 -2.28 -13.64
CA PHE A 88 -13.24 -1.83 -12.51
C PHE A 88 -13.21 -0.30 -12.35
N LYS A 89 -12.04 0.33 -12.51
CA LYS A 89 -11.88 1.78 -12.51
C LYS A 89 -12.72 2.41 -13.62
N ASP A 90 -12.59 1.92 -14.85
CA ASP A 90 -13.29 2.45 -16.01
C ASP A 90 -14.81 2.30 -15.87
N PHE A 91 -15.27 1.16 -15.35
CA PHE A 91 -16.68 0.88 -15.08
C PHE A 91 -17.28 1.80 -13.99
N THR A 92 -16.51 2.09 -12.93
CA THR A 92 -17.00 2.87 -11.76
C THR A 92 -16.68 4.36 -11.83
N MET A 93 -15.94 4.80 -12.86
CA MET A 93 -15.61 6.20 -13.07
C MET A 93 -16.86 7.12 -13.15
N PRO A 94 -17.93 6.78 -13.89
CA PRO A 94 -19.12 7.63 -13.98
C PRO A 94 -20.02 7.58 -12.73
N PHE A 95 -19.70 6.74 -11.74
CA PHE A 95 -20.55 6.57 -10.56
C PHE A 95 -20.31 7.66 -9.52
N THR A 96 -21.33 7.92 -8.70
CA THR A 96 -21.16 8.71 -7.47
C THR A 96 -20.30 7.93 -6.47
N PRO A 97 -19.62 8.60 -5.52
CA PRO A 97 -18.81 7.92 -4.50
C PRO A 97 -19.56 6.80 -3.76
N ALA A 98 -20.83 7.03 -3.41
CA ALA A 98 -21.68 6.03 -2.76
C ALA A 98 -21.93 4.78 -3.64
N LEU A 99 -22.24 4.97 -4.93
CA LEU A 99 -22.45 3.86 -5.87
C LEU A 99 -21.15 3.11 -6.15
N ARG A 100 -20.02 3.82 -6.16
CA ARG A 100 -18.69 3.23 -6.28
C ARG A 100 -18.34 2.38 -5.06
N GLY A 101 -18.66 2.85 -3.84
CA GLY A 101 -18.54 2.07 -2.61
C GLY A 101 -19.36 0.78 -2.66
N ASP A 102 -20.62 0.85 -3.13
CA ASP A 102 -21.45 -0.34 -3.34
C ASP A 102 -20.85 -1.28 -4.40
N ALA A 103 -20.31 -0.75 -5.49
CA ALA A 103 -19.64 -1.56 -6.51
C ALA A 103 -18.40 -2.29 -5.96
N ILE A 104 -17.57 -1.62 -5.15
CA ILE A 104 -16.40 -2.22 -4.49
C ILE A 104 -16.86 -3.32 -3.52
N SER A 105 -17.87 -3.02 -2.70
CA SER A 105 -18.45 -3.95 -1.75
C SER A 105 -19.17 -5.13 -2.42
N ASN A 106 -19.38 -5.13 -3.73
CA ASN A 106 -19.90 -6.27 -4.48
C ASN A 106 -18.88 -6.87 -5.46
N TYR A 107 -17.64 -6.37 -5.48
CA TYR A 107 -16.63 -6.85 -6.40
C TYR A 107 -15.92 -8.09 -5.84
N ASP A 108 -16.32 -9.27 -6.34
CA ASP A 108 -15.82 -10.57 -5.87
C ASP A 108 -14.31 -10.74 -5.99
N PHE A 109 -13.67 -10.08 -6.96
CA PHE A 109 -12.22 -10.11 -7.10
C PHE A 109 -11.52 -9.49 -5.88
N VAL A 110 -11.90 -8.25 -5.53
CA VAL A 110 -11.32 -7.55 -4.37
C VAL A 110 -11.66 -8.28 -3.08
N LYS A 111 -12.90 -8.75 -2.90
CA LYS A 111 -13.29 -9.55 -1.72
C LYS A 111 -12.44 -10.79 -1.53
N ARG A 112 -12.23 -11.54 -2.63
CA ARG A 112 -11.44 -12.78 -2.59
C ARG A 112 -10.01 -12.51 -2.19
N ILE A 113 -9.38 -11.48 -2.77
CA ILE A 113 -8.02 -11.09 -2.43
C ILE A 113 -7.95 -10.59 -0.99
N HIS A 114 -8.82 -9.67 -0.57
CA HIS A 114 -8.90 -9.18 0.80
C HIS A 114 -9.01 -10.33 1.82
N ASN A 115 -9.94 -11.26 1.60
CA ASN A 115 -10.15 -12.42 2.48
C ASN A 115 -8.99 -13.41 2.42
N SER A 116 -8.22 -13.46 1.32
CA SER A 116 -7.05 -14.33 1.23
C SER A 116 -5.89 -13.93 2.16
N PHE A 117 -5.92 -12.69 2.69
CA PHE A 117 -4.98 -12.19 3.70
C PHE A 117 -5.54 -12.20 5.13
N ALA A 118 -6.83 -12.51 5.30
CA ALA A 118 -7.45 -12.61 6.62
C ALA A 118 -7.03 -13.88 7.36
N ARG A 119 -6.91 -13.83 8.70
CA ARG A 119 -6.68 -15.04 9.49
C ARG A 119 -7.98 -15.84 9.58
N LYS A 120 -7.86 -17.16 9.64
CA LYS A 120 -9.02 -18.04 9.83
C LYS A 120 -9.81 -17.73 11.11
N MET A 121 -9.11 -17.34 12.19
CA MET A 121 -9.75 -16.92 13.44
C MET A 121 -10.62 -15.67 13.24
N ASP A 122 -10.09 -14.66 12.55
CA ASP A 122 -10.78 -13.39 12.30
C ASP A 122 -12.03 -13.60 11.44
N MET A 123 -11.94 -14.47 10.43
CA MET A 123 -13.09 -14.88 9.62
C MET A 123 -14.16 -15.59 10.48
N LEU A 124 -13.75 -16.52 11.35
CA LEU A 124 -14.69 -17.25 12.23
C LEU A 124 -15.32 -16.33 13.28
N ASN A 125 -14.58 -15.36 13.81
CA ASN A 125 -15.08 -14.37 14.75
C ASN A 125 -16.11 -13.46 14.07
N SER A 126 -15.82 -13.00 12.86
CA SER A 126 -16.77 -12.23 12.05
C SER A 126 -18.04 -13.03 11.74
N ASP A 127 -17.91 -14.29 11.32
CA ASP A 127 -19.05 -15.20 11.11
C ASP A 127 -19.87 -15.43 12.39
N PHE A 128 -19.21 -15.53 13.55
CA PHE A 128 -19.86 -15.71 14.84
C PHE A 128 -20.64 -14.46 15.25
N GLN A 129 -20.06 -13.27 15.08
CA GLN A 129 -20.74 -11.99 15.31
C GLN A 129 -21.97 -11.84 14.40
N LEU A 130 -21.83 -12.12 13.10
CA LEU A 130 -22.95 -12.08 12.15
C LEU A 130 -24.08 -13.03 12.54
N LYS A 131 -23.75 -14.24 13.03
CA LYS A 131 -24.76 -15.17 13.53
C LYS A 131 -25.46 -14.65 14.79
N HIS A 132 -24.71 -14.02 15.69
CA HIS A 132 -25.27 -13.41 16.90
C HIS A 132 -26.21 -12.25 16.56
N GLU A 133 -25.83 -11.37 15.62
CA GLU A 133 -26.68 -10.27 15.14
C GLU A 133 -27.94 -10.77 14.42
N ALA A 134 -27.82 -11.80 13.57
CA ALA A 134 -28.97 -12.39 12.88
C ALA A 134 -29.96 -13.05 13.85
N THR A 135 -29.47 -13.66 14.93
CA THR A 135 -30.29 -14.33 15.95
C THR A 135 -30.85 -13.37 17.01
N SER A 136 -30.13 -12.30 17.35
CA SER A 136 -30.61 -11.24 18.24
C SER A 136 -31.69 -10.37 17.59
N ARG A 137 -31.61 -10.15 16.27
CA ARG A 137 -32.65 -9.43 15.50
C ARG A 137 -33.95 -10.21 15.35
N CYS A 138 -33.92 -11.54 15.46
CA CYS A 138 -35.14 -12.36 15.53
C CYS A 138 -35.81 -12.35 16.91
N SER A 139 -35.19 -11.78 17.95
CA SER A 139 -35.64 -11.91 19.35
C SER A 139 -35.89 -10.60 20.11
N ARG A 140 -35.76 -9.40 19.51
CA ARG A 140 -35.97 -8.14 20.26
C ARG A 140 -36.94 -7.17 19.60
N SER A 141 -38.22 -7.34 19.94
CA SER A 141 -39.18 -6.25 20.14
C SER A 141 -39.22 -5.85 21.62
N SER A 142 -38.10 -5.44 22.23
CA SER A 142 -38.12 -4.69 23.51
C SER A 142 -36.73 -4.18 23.88
N LYS A 143 -36.69 -2.89 24.24
CA LYS A 143 -35.69 -2.11 24.98
C LYS A 143 -34.52 -2.86 25.62
N GLY A 144 -33.34 -2.35 25.33
CA GLY A 144 -32.19 -2.38 26.24
C GLY A 144 -31.00 -1.77 25.53
N ASN A 145 -30.62 -0.54 25.93
CA ASN A 145 -29.28 -0.01 25.71
C ASN A 145 -28.34 -1.00 26.38
N HIS A 146 -27.69 -1.86 25.61
CA HIS A 146 -26.54 -2.60 26.08
C HIS A 146 -25.33 -1.96 25.42
N ASP A 147 -24.41 -1.55 26.27
CA ASP A 147 -23.07 -1.08 25.96
C ASP A 147 -22.35 -2.20 25.19
N GLU A 148 -22.35 -2.12 23.85
CA GLU A 148 -21.67 -3.04 22.92
C GLU A 148 -20.35 -2.40 22.41
N THR A 149 -19.76 -1.51 23.22
CA THR A 149 -18.62 -0.66 22.81
C THR A 149 -17.25 -1.21 23.20
N GLU A 150 -17.17 -2.46 23.68
CA GLU A 150 -15.89 -3.19 23.91
C GLU A 150 -15.63 -4.24 22.82
N ILE A 151 -15.87 -3.89 21.56
CA ILE A 151 -15.46 -4.70 20.41
C ILE A 151 -14.16 -4.10 19.90
N ASP A 152 -13.08 -4.89 19.96
CA ASP A 152 -11.75 -4.67 19.37
C ASP A 152 -11.87 -3.81 18.10
N ALA A 153 -11.67 -2.49 18.26
CA ALA A 153 -11.93 -1.52 17.23
C ALA A 153 -10.84 -1.66 16.17
N GLY A 154 -11.16 -2.38 15.09
CA GLY A 154 -10.25 -2.56 13.96
C GLY A 154 -9.67 -1.22 13.51
N PHE A 155 -8.40 -1.22 13.11
CA PHE A 155 -7.71 -0.01 12.67
C PHE A 155 -8.49 0.67 11.54
N HIS A 156 -8.71 1.98 11.70
CA HIS A 156 -9.25 2.83 10.66
C HIS A 156 -8.14 3.40 9.77
N PHE A 157 -8.32 3.35 8.46
CA PHE A 157 -7.32 3.79 7.48
C PHE A 157 -7.70 5.14 6.87
N ILE A 158 -6.72 6.04 6.84
CA ILE A 158 -6.81 7.33 6.15
C ILE A 158 -5.74 7.36 5.07
N ALA A 159 -6.13 7.71 3.85
CA ALA A 159 -5.22 7.84 2.72
C ALA A 159 -4.93 9.31 2.41
N TYR A 160 -3.66 9.64 2.26
CA TYR A 160 -3.20 10.95 1.79
C TYR A 160 -2.61 10.80 0.38
N VAL A 161 -3.11 11.57 -0.58
CA VAL A 161 -2.76 11.38 -2.00
C VAL A 161 -2.61 12.74 -2.72
N PRO A 162 -1.50 12.98 -3.43
CA PRO A 162 -1.42 14.08 -4.39
C PRO A 162 -2.19 13.71 -5.67
N ALA A 163 -3.26 14.43 -5.97
CA ALA A 163 -4.10 14.19 -7.15
C ALA A 163 -4.69 15.49 -7.70
N LEU A 164 -4.79 15.63 -9.02
CA LEU A 164 -5.38 16.79 -9.70
C LEU A 164 -4.79 18.13 -9.23
N GLY A 165 -3.48 18.18 -9.01
CA GLY A 165 -2.76 19.39 -8.59
C GLY A 165 -3.00 19.83 -7.14
N LYS A 166 -3.54 18.95 -6.29
CA LYS A 166 -3.78 19.19 -4.85
C LYS A 166 -3.45 17.95 -4.03
N VAL A 167 -3.17 18.13 -2.73
CA VAL A 167 -3.08 17.04 -1.76
C VAL A 167 -4.46 16.79 -1.16
N TRP A 168 -4.90 15.55 -1.21
CA TRP A 168 -6.19 15.10 -0.70
C TRP A 168 -6.01 14.16 0.48
N LYS A 169 -6.90 14.30 1.45
CA LYS A 169 -7.13 13.35 2.52
C LYS A 169 -8.45 12.63 2.23
N PHE A 170 -8.38 11.31 2.13
CA PHE A 170 -9.50 10.40 2.02
C PHE A 170 -9.64 9.64 3.33
N ASP A 171 -10.73 9.92 4.04
CA ASP A 171 -11.12 9.25 5.28
C ASP A 171 -12.46 8.55 5.02
N GLY A 172 -12.49 7.23 5.21
CA GLY A 172 -13.70 6.43 4.96
C GLY A 172 -14.87 6.81 5.89
N LEU A 173 -14.60 7.33 7.09
CA LEU A 173 -15.64 7.78 8.03
C LEU A 173 -16.16 9.18 7.71
N GLU A 174 -15.45 9.93 6.88
CA GLU A 174 -15.86 11.26 6.47
C GLU A 174 -16.74 11.21 5.21
N ARG A 175 -17.73 12.11 5.16
CA ARG A 175 -18.69 12.16 4.05
C ARG A 175 -18.08 12.68 2.75
N GLN A 176 -16.91 13.32 2.80
CA GLN A 176 -16.30 14.08 1.69
C GLN A 176 -14.77 14.08 1.82
N PRO A 177 -14.03 14.06 0.69
CA PRO A 177 -12.59 14.22 0.73
C PRO A 177 -12.22 15.64 1.18
N GLN A 178 -11.10 15.75 1.89
CA GLN A 178 -10.57 17.04 2.36
C GLN A 178 -9.38 17.45 1.50
N ALA A 179 -9.41 18.67 0.98
CA ALA A 179 -8.29 19.24 0.25
C ALA A 179 -7.35 19.95 1.24
N LEU A 180 -6.12 19.46 1.38
CA LEU A 180 -5.12 20.04 2.28
C LEU A 180 -4.40 21.24 1.65
N GLY A 181 -4.28 21.25 0.32
CA GLY A 181 -3.79 22.41 -0.44
C GLY A 181 -3.21 22.05 -1.81
N PRO A 182 -2.68 23.04 -2.55
CA PRO A 182 -2.14 22.83 -3.89
C PRO A 182 -0.84 22.01 -3.85
N CYS A 183 -0.63 21.18 -4.86
CA CYS A 183 0.56 20.37 -5.05
C CYS A 183 0.99 20.47 -6.52
N THR A 184 2.21 20.94 -6.77
CA THR A 184 2.79 20.81 -8.11
C THR A 184 3.49 19.44 -8.27
N PRO A 185 3.65 18.92 -9.49
CA PRO A 185 4.21 17.57 -9.73
C PRO A 185 5.64 17.35 -9.22
N ASN A 186 6.35 18.40 -8.79
CA ASN A 186 7.75 18.36 -8.32
C ASN A 186 7.94 18.89 -6.90
N GLU A 187 6.86 19.24 -6.19
CA GLU A 187 6.95 19.72 -4.81
C GLU A 187 6.83 18.59 -3.79
N ASP A 188 7.53 18.75 -2.67
CA ASP A 188 7.43 17.85 -1.52
C ASP A 188 6.11 18.07 -0.78
N TRP A 189 5.07 17.36 -1.21
CA TRP A 189 3.76 17.38 -0.58
C TRP A 189 3.74 16.78 0.84
N LEU A 190 4.77 16.01 1.23
CA LEU A 190 4.86 15.41 2.57
C LEU A 190 4.99 16.49 3.66
N GLY A 191 5.60 17.63 3.33
CA GLY A 191 5.64 18.80 4.21
C GLY A 191 4.24 19.27 4.63
N MET A 192 3.25 19.14 3.75
CA MET A 192 1.86 19.52 4.04
C MET A 192 1.16 18.51 4.94
N VAL A 193 1.44 17.21 4.81
CA VAL A 193 0.75 16.13 5.54
C VAL A 193 1.31 15.91 6.94
N LYS A 194 2.62 16.10 7.14
CA LYS A 194 3.30 15.97 8.44
C LYS A 194 2.58 16.63 9.62
N PRO A 195 2.18 17.93 9.56
CA PRO A 195 1.50 18.57 10.69
C PRO A 195 0.16 17.89 11.01
N HIS A 196 -0.60 17.43 10.01
CA HIS A 196 -1.87 16.72 10.24
C HIS A 196 -1.66 15.37 10.94
N LEU A 197 -0.61 14.63 10.56
CA LEU A 197 -0.26 13.38 11.24
C LEU A 197 0.12 13.63 12.69
N ILE A 198 0.95 14.63 12.97
CA ILE A 198 1.38 14.99 14.33
C ILE A 198 0.20 15.44 15.18
N THR A 199 -0.67 16.31 14.66
CA THR A 199 -1.89 16.75 15.35
C THR A 199 -2.74 15.54 15.71
N ARG A 200 -3.01 14.65 14.73
CA ARG A 200 -3.80 13.45 14.96
C ARG A 200 -3.17 12.51 15.99
N MET A 201 -1.85 12.34 15.98
CA MET A 201 -1.12 11.54 16.98
C MET A 201 -1.19 12.14 18.38
N THR A 202 -1.27 13.47 18.50
CA THR A 202 -1.33 14.20 19.78
C THR A 202 -2.74 14.20 20.38
N GLU A 203 -3.78 13.99 19.56
CA GLU A 203 -5.18 13.93 20.01
C GLU A 203 -5.53 12.65 20.77
N TYR A 204 -4.72 11.58 20.66
CA TYR A 204 -4.93 10.33 21.40
C TYR A 204 -4.29 10.39 22.79
N GLU A 205 -4.97 9.82 23.80
CA GLU A 205 -4.48 9.73 25.18
C GLU A 205 -3.22 8.85 25.28
N GLU A 206 -2.35 9.14 26.26
CA GLU A 206 -1.00 8.57 26.41
C GLU A 206 -0.95 7.03 26.46
N ASP A 207 -2.08 6.35 26.71
CA ASP A 207 -2.19 4.90 26.88
C ASP A 207 -2.86 4.13 25.71
N GLN A 208 -3.29 4.80 24.62
CA GLN A 208 -4.01 4.18 23.48
C GLN A 208 -3.29 4.30 22.12
N ILE A 209 -1.98 4.04 22.08
CA ILE A 209 -1.14 4.44 20.94
C ILE A 209 -0.70 3.24 20.09
N GLU A 210 -1.65 2.58 19.41
CA GLU A 210 -1.31 1.71 18.27
C GLU A 210 -1.61 2.46 16.97
N PHE A 211 -0.59 3.11 16.39
CA PHE A 211 -0.68 3.70 15.05
C PHE A 211 0.24 2.96 14.08
N SER A 212 -0.19 2.88 12.82
CA SER A 212 0.64 2.40 11.73
C SER A 212 0.62 3.44 10.60
N ILE A 213 1.80 3.81 10.12
CA ILE A 213 1.97 4.69 8.96
C ILE A 213 2.61 3.85 7.87
N LEU A 214 1.93 3.75 6.74
CA LEU A 214 2.39 3.00 5.58
C LEU A 214 2.53 3.95 4.39
N SER A 215 3.52 3.70 3.54
CA SER A 215 3.70 4.40 2.27
C SER A 215 3.55 3.41 1.11
N LEU A 216 2.82 3.82 0.07
CA LEU A 216 2.80 3.11 -1.19
C LEU A 216 3.92 3.68 -2.07
N VAL A 217 4.91 2.84 -2.41
CA VAL A 217 6.06 3.21 -3.21
C VAL A 217 6.15 2.33 -4.46
N ARG A 218 6.85 2.83 -5.49
CA ARG A 218 7.19 2.04 -6.67
C ARG A 218 8.11 0.89 -6.26
N ASP A 219 7.87 -0.28 -6.84
CA ASP A 219 8.70 -1.46 -6.63
C ASP A 219 10.17 -1.16 -7.01
N PRO A 220 11.12 -1.20 -6.06
CA PRO A 220 12.52 -0.94 -6.34
C PRO A 220 13.17 -2.03 -7.23
N LEU A 221 12.63 -3.25 -7.25
CA LEU A 221 13.16 -4.35 -8.07
C LEU A 221 13.10 -3.99 -9.55
N VAL A 222 12.01 -3.38 -10.01
CA VAL A 222 11.83 -2.99 -11.42
C VAL A 222 12.96 -2.07 -11.88
N ASP A 223 13.31 -1.08 -11.07
CA ASP A 223 14.36 -0.11 -11.41
C ASP A 223 15.76 -0.73 -11.28
N LEU A 224 15.98 -1.61 -10.29
CA LEU A 224 17.23 -2.33 -10.11
C LEU A 224 17.50 -3.32 -11.26
N ILE A 225 16.49 -4.09 -11.67
CA ILE A 225 16.55 -5.02 -12.80
C ILE A 225 16.78 -4.24 -14.10
N GLY A 226 16.10 -3.10 -14.29
CA GLY A 226 16.35 -2.22 -15.43
C GLY A 226 17.80 -1.72 -15.50
N LYS A 227 18.37 -1.28 -14.36
CA LYS A 227 19.79 -0.89 -14.27
C LYS A 227 20.73 -2.06 -14.55
N LEU A 228 20.41 -3.25 -14.05
CA LEU A 228 21.20 -4.46 -14.29
C LEU A 228 21.16 -4.87 -15.77
N ALA A 229 20.01 -4.78 -16.44
CA ALA A 229 19.88 -5.05 -17.87
C ALA A 229 20.72 -4.07 -18.72
N VAL A 230 20.71 -2.77 -18.39
CA VAL A 230 21.59 -1.77 -19.03
C VAL A 230 23.06 -2.14 -18.82
N ASN A 231 23.45 -2.47 -17.58
CA ASN A 231 24.83 -2.85 -17.25
C ASN A 231 25.29 -4.10 -18.03
N ILE A 232 24.47 -5.15 -18.09
CA ILE A 232 24.76 -6.37 -18.86
C ILE A 232 24.93 -6.04 -20.35
N LYS A 233 24.04 -5.23 -20.93
CA LYS A 233 24.16 -4.81 -22.33
C LYS A 233 25.47 -4.06 -22.60
N CYS A 234 25.88 -3.19 -21.69
CA CYS A 234 27.14 -2.46 -21.80
C CYS A 234 28.35 -3.41 -21.75
N LEU A 235 28.32 -4.40 -20.84
CA LEU A 235 29.37 -5.42 -20.73
C LEU A 235 29.42 -6.35 -21.96
N GLU A 236 28.26 -6.76 -22.50
CA GLU A 236 28.19 -7.55 -23.74
C GLU A 236 28.84 -6.78 -24.91
N MET A 237 28.50 -5.49 -25.05
CA MET A 237 29.07 -4.64 -26.10
C MET A 237 30.58 -4.47 -25.96
N LEU A 238 31.08 -4.25 -24.74
CA LEU A 238 32.52 -4.11 -24.47
C LEU A 238 33.28 -5.42 -24.71
N ASN A 239 32.71 -6.56 -24.30
CA ASN A 239 33.36 -7.87 -24.46
C ASN A 239 33.46 -8.29 -25.94
N GLN A 240 32.42 -8.00 -26.73
CA GLN A 240 32.46 -8.20 -28.19
C GLN A 240 33.57 -7.35 -28.85
N ARG A 241 33.80 -6.12 -28.36
CA ARG A 241 34.86 -5.24 -28.86
C ARG A 241 36.26 -5.73 -28.51
N LEU A 242 36.49 -6.11 -27.25
CA LEU A 242 37.76 -6.71 -26.81
C LEU A 242 38.09 -7.94 -27.64
N THR A 243 37.11 -8.82 -27.89
CA THR A 243 37.30 -10.02 -28.72
C THR A 243 37.66 -9.67 -30.16
N THR A 244 37.02 -8.63 -30.73
CA THR A 244 37.31 -8.15 -32.10
C THR A 244 38.70 -7.52 -32.22
N GLN A 245 39.15 -6.75 -31.21
CA GLN A 245 40.47 -6.12 -31.19
C GLN A 245 41.60 -7.13 -30.90
N ALA A 246 41.37 -8.09 -29.99
CA ALA A 246 42.33 -9.15 -29.65
C ALA A 246 42.58 -10.13 -30.81
N SER A 247 41.61 -10.33 -31.69
CA SER A 247 41.82 -11.13 -32.90
C SER A 247 42.72 -10.43 -33.95
N ALA A 248 42.92 -9.11 -33.84
CA ALA A 248 43.74 -8.34 -34.76
C ALA A 248 45.20 -8.19 -34.27
N VAL A 249 45.47 -8.35 -32.97
CA VAL A 249 46.81 -8.25 -32.39
C VAL A 249 46.97 -9.31 -31.31
N ALA A 250 47.91 -10.25 -31.50
CA ALA A 250 48.24 -11.27 -30.51
C ALA A 250 48.86 -10.61 -29.26
N HIS A 251 48.02 -10.20 -28.32
CA HIS A 251 48.44 -9.58 -27.06
C HIS A 251 48.21 -10.49 -25.85
N PRO A 252 49.06 -10.42 -24.80
CA PRO A 252 49.09 -11.36 -23.69
C PRO A 252 48.02 -11.11 -22.60
N GLU A 253 47.05 -10.22 -22.82
CA GLU A 253 46.14 -9.71 -21.78
C GLU A 253 44.88 -10.56 -21.55
N LEU A 254 44.65 -11.60 -22.36
CA LEU A 254 43.53 -12.55 -22.20
C LEU A 254 43.39 -13.20 -20.80
N PRO A 255 44.46 -13.50 -20.03
CA PRO A 255 44.32 -14.10 -18.70
C PRO A 255 43.73 -13.14 -17.65
N LEU A 256 43.94 -11.84 -17.80
CA LEU A 256 43.46 -10.83 -16.84
C LEU A 256 41.97 -10.55 -17.05
N ALA A 257 41.52 -10.51 -18.31
CA ALA A 257 40.11 -10.37 -18.66
C ALA A 257 39.22 -11.51 -18.11
N SER A 258 39.75 -12.75 -18.07
CA SER A 258 39.01 -13.89 -17.52
C SER A 258 38.78 -13.83 -16.01
N SER A 259 39.70 -13.23 -15.24
CA SER A 259 39.52 -13.08 -13.78
C SER A 259 38.61 -11.90 -13.42
N ILE A 260 38.60 -10.83 -14.23
CA ILE A 260 37.70 -9.67 -14.06
C ILE A 260 36.22 -10.04 -14.29
N LEU A 261 35.98 -11.08 -15.10
CA LEU A 261 34.65 -11.59 -15.41
C LEU A 261 34.16 -12.68 -14.44
N GLU A 262 34.97 -13.12 -13.47
CA GLU A 262 34.51 -14.03 -12.43
C GLU A 262 33.38 -13.37 -11.63
N ASN A 263 32.21 -14.02 -11.61
CA ASN A 263 30.95 -13.55 -11.01
C ASN A 263 30.22 -12.41 -11.77
N THR A 264 30.60 -12.15 -13.03
CA THR A 264 29.90 -11.20 -13.89
C THR A 264 28.94 -11.93 -14.84
N ILE A 265 27.69 -11.47 -14.86
CA ILE A 265 26.64 -11.94 -15.75
C ILE A 265 26.79 -11.24 -17.11
N LEU A 266 26.93 -12.03 -18.16
CA LEU A 266 27.09 -11.59 -19.56
C LEU A 266 25.90 -12.01 -20.44
N GLY A 267 24.74 -12.30 -19.84
CA GLY A 267 23.59 -12.80 -20.58
C GLY A 267 22.33 -12.91 -19.72
N PRO A 268 21.28 -13.59 -20.23
CA PRO A 268 20.03 -13.75 -19.50
C PRO A 268 20.25 -14.61 -18.25
N GLU A 269 19.79 -14.12 -17.11
CA GLU A 269 19.94 -14.79 -15.81
C GLU A 269 18.58 -14.91 -15.15
N LYS A 270 18.11 -16.16 -15.02
CA LYS A 270 16.78 -16.48 -14.46
C LYS A 270 16.63 -16.09 -13.01
N SER A 271 17.73 -16.10 -12.24
CA SER A 271 17.72 -15.76 -10.82
C SER A 271 17.31 -14.30 -10.55
N PHE A 272 17.45 -13.44 -11.56
CA PHE A 272 17.13 -12.02 -11.51
C PHE A 272 15.96 -11.64 -12.46
N ASP A 273 15.24 -12.64 -13.00
CA ASP A 273 14.19 -12.47 -14.01
C ASP A 273 14.63 -11.65 -15.25
N ILE A 274 15.92 -11.71 -15.59
CA ILE A 274 16.46 -11.01 -16.74
C ILE A 274 16.27 -11.87 -17.99
N THR A 275 15.49 -11.35 -18.94
CA THR A 275 15.25 -11.97 -20.24
C THR A 275 16.15 -11.37 -21.30
N ARG A 276 16.31 -12.07 -22.43
CA ARG A 276 17.05 -11.52 -23.58
C ARG A 276 16.36 -10.26 -24.12
N GLU A 277 15.04 -10.25 -24.14
CA GLU A 277 14.24 -9.10 -24.59
C GLU A 277 14.46 -7.87 -23.72
N SER A 278 14.49 -8.02 -22.40
CA SER A 278 14.75 -6.89 -21.48
C SER A 278 16.16 -6.32 -21.65
N ILE A 279 17.15 -7.17 -21.94
CA ILE A 279 18.51 -6.71 -22.27
C ILE A 279 18.48 -5.95 -23.58
N ASP A 280 17.93 -6.53 -24.65
CA ASP A 280 17.97 -5.94 -25.99
C ASP A 280 17.21 -4.60 -26.05
N GLN A 281 16.10 -4.47 -25.32
CA GLN A 281 15.33 -3.22 -25.20
C GLN A 281 15.98 -2.16 -24.30
N ALA A 282 16.96 -2.52 -23.48
CA ALA A 282 17.60 -1.58 -22.55
C ALA A 282 18.29 -0.44 -23.32
N ILE A 283 17.96 0.81 -22.95
CA ILE A 283 18.54 2.01 -23.57
C ILE A 283 19.91 2.25 -22.94
N VAL A 284 20.96 2.10 -23.74
CA VAL A 284 22.33 2.38 -23.32
C VAL A 284 22.55 3.90 -23.35
N PRO A 285 22.98 4.54 -22.26
CA PRO A 285 23.22 5.98 -22.24
C PRO A 285 24.21 6.42 -23.34
N VAL A 286 23.87 7.48 -24.08
CA VAL A 286 24.62 8.02 -25.24
C VAL A 286 26.10 8.30 -24.94
N VAL A 287 26.48 8.51 -23.68
CA VAL A 287 27.89 8.64 -23.24
C VAL A 287 28.74 7.43 -23.66
N LEU A 288 28.09 6.27 -23.80
CA LEU A 288 28.70 5.01 -24.17
C LEU A 288 28.75 4.81 -25.70
N GLU A 289 28.03 5.56 -26.53
CA GLU A 289 28.24 5.52 -28.00
C GLU A 289 29.65 6.00 -28.42
N ARG A 290 30.37 6.67 -27.50
CA ARG A 290 31.80 7.01 -27.63
C ARG A 290 32.74 5.81 -27.44
N TYR A 291 32.24 4.58 -27.25
CA TYR A 291 33.04 3.34 -27.26
C TYR A 291 33.99 3.23 -28.44
N ASN A 292 33.65 3.85 -29.58
CA ASN A 292 34.47 3.83 -30.79
C ASN A 292 35.79 4.63 -30.68
N LEU A 293 35.97 5.46 -29.66
CA LEU A 293 37.16 6.32 -29.49
C LEU A 293 38.07 5.89 -28.31
N LEU A 294 37.66 4.88 -27.55
CA LEU A 294 38.36 4.46 -26.33
C LEU A 294 39.52 3.51 -26.66
N SER A 295 40.64 3.70 -25.98
CA SER A 295 41.82 2.82 -26.03
C SER A 295 41.57 1.49 -25.30
N ALA A 296 42.39 0.47 -25.58
CA ALA A 296 42.27 -0.84 -24.95
C ALA A 296 42.33 -0.77 -23.41
N GLN A 297 43.17 0.12 -22.86
CA GLN A 297 43.32 0.30 -21.42
C GLN A 297 42.08 0.94 -20.79
N GLU A 298 41.49 1.96 -21.43
CA GLU A 298 40.25 2.60 -20.95
C GLU A 298 39.05 1.63 -21.03
N ILE A 299 39.04 0.71 -22.00
CA ILE A 299 38.02 -0.35 -22.09
C ILE A 299 38.11 -1.30 -20.89
N VAL A 300 39.33 -1.72 -20.48
CA VAL A 300 39.54 -2.59 -19.32
C VAL A 300 39.15 -1.88 -18.02
N GLU A 301 39.51 -0.61 -17.85
CA GLU A 301 39.11 0.18 -16.68
C GLU A 301 37.58 0.33 -16.58
N LEU A 302 36.92 0.61 -17.71
CA LEU A 302 35.46 0.72 -17.76
C LEU A 302 34.77 -0.63 -17.54
N GLN A 303 35.33 -1.72 -18.07
CA GLN A 303 34.84 -3.07 -17.81
C GLN A 303 34.91 -3.39 -16.31
N GLN A 304 36.04 -3.10 -15.66
CA GLN A 304 36.20 -3.32 -14.22
C GLN A 304 35.19 -2.49 -13.41
N LYS A 305 34.97 -1.24 -13.79
CA LYS A 305 33.96 -0.39 -13.16
C LYS A 305 32.55 -0.99 -13.31
N LEU A 306 32.17 -1.41 -14.51
CA LEU A 306 30.87 -2.01 -14.78
C LEU A 306 30.69 -3.36 -14.06
N CYS A 307 31.73 -4.18 -13.95
CA CYS A 307 31.70 -5.42 -13.15
C CYS A 307 31.43 -5.12 -11.67
N ASN A 308 32.13 -4.13 -11.10
CA ASN A 308 31.91 -3.72 -9.71
C ASN A 308 30.49 -3.18 -9.49
N GLU A 309 29.99 -2.33 -10.40
CA GLU A 309 28.60 -1.85 -10.37
C GLU A 309 27.61 -3.01 -10.48
N GLN A 310 27.89 -4.01 -11.31
CA GLN A 310 27.04 -5.19 -11.46
C GLN A 310 26.95 -5.99 -10.16
N GLN A 311 28.07 -6.18 -9.45
CA GLN A 311 28.08 -6.90 -8.18
C GLN A 311 27.24 -6.18 -7.12
N VAL A 312 27.31 -4.84 -7.06
CA VAL A 312 26.48 -4.03 -6.16
C VAL A 312 25.00 -4.15 -6.52
N LEU A 313 24.66 -4.10 -7.82
CA LEU A 313 23.28 -4.28 -8.29
C LEU A 313 22.75 -5.69 -7.98
N GLN A 314 23.54 -6.73 -8.21
CA GLN A 314 23.18 -8.11 -7.88
C GLN A 314 22.92 -8.28 -6.37
N ALA A 315 23.75 -7.69 -5.51
CA ALA A 315 23.55 -7.72 -4.07
C ALA A 315 22.25 -7.00 -3.68
N ALA A 316 22.03 -5.78 -4.18
CA ALA A 316 20.81 -5.03 -3.91
C ALA A 316 19.54 -5.77 -4.36
N ILE A 317 19.55 -6.41 -5.53
CA ILE A 317 18.41 -7.20 -6.00
C ILE A 317 18.17 -8.42 -5.12
N ARG A 318 19.23 -9.11 -4.68
CA ARG A 318 19.09 -10.28 -3.78
C ARG A 318 18.49 -9.88 -2.44
N ASP A 319 18.95 -8.76 -1.86
CA ASP A 319 18.45 -8.26 -0.59
C ASP A 319 16.96 -7.90 -0.67
N GLU A 320 16.55 -7.26 -1.76
CA GLU A 320 15.15 -6.89 -2.01
C GLU A 320 14.27 -8.13 -2.28
N GLN A 321 14.73 -9.08 -3.12
CA GLN A 321 14.04 -10.36 -3.33
C GLN A 321 13.91 -11.17 -2.02
N GLN A 322 14.88 -11.08 -1.12
CA GLN A 322 14.81 -11.74 0.18
C GLN A 322 13.77 -11.07 1.07
N THR A 323 13.67 -9.74 1.03
CA THR A 323 12.66 -8.97 1.77
C THR A 323 11.25 -9.34 1.31
N GLN A 324 11.02 -9.36 -0.01
CA GLN A 324 9.74 -9.79 -0.60
C GLN A 324 9.36 -11.22 -0.18
N ARG A 325 10.32 -12.16 -0.23
CA ARG A 325 10.09 -13.55 0.24
C ARG A 325 9.75 -13.61 1.72
N ALA A 326 10.41 -12.82 2.55
CA ALA A 326 10.12 -12.77 3.98
C ALA A 326 8.69 -12.26 4.24
N ASP A 327 8.23 -11.26 3.49
CA ASP A 327 6.86 -10.74 3.58
C ASP A 327 5.82 -11.77 3.10
N ASP A 328 6.10 -12.49 2.01
CA ASP A 328 5.25 -13.58 1.51
C ASP A 328 5.15 -14.73 2.52
N ASP A 329 6.28 -15.14 3.10
CA ASP A 329 6.35 -16.17 4.14
C ASP A 329 5.63 -15.73 5.41
N TYR A 330 5.74 -14.44 5.78
CA TYR A 330 5.02 -13.86 6.91
C TYR A 330 3.51 -13.89 6.69
N ALA A 331 3.04 -13.46 5.51
CA ALA A 331 1.64 -13.52 5.13
C ALA A 331 1.16 -14.98 5.07
N ALA A 332 1.95 -15.92 4.56
CA ALA A 332 1.65 -17.34 4.54
C ALA A 332 1.52 -17.92 5.96
N GLY A 333 2.47 -17.61 6.85
CA GLY A 333 2.49 -18.04 8.24
C GLY A 333 1.28 -17.55 9.03
N ARG A 334 0.83 -16.30 8.80
CA ARG A 334 -0.38 -15.73 9.43
C ARG A 334 -1.67 -16.47 9.05
N ARG A 335 -1.72 -17.06 7.85
CA ARG A 335 -2.90 -17.79 7.35
C ARG A 335 -2.96 -19.24 7.83
N TYR A 336 -1.87 -19.77 8.35
CA TYR A 336 -1.79 -21.18 8.71
C TYR A 336 -2.66 -21.50 9.93
N ASP A 337 -3.54 -22.48 9.78
CA ASP A 337 -4.36 -22.98 10.89
C ASP A 337 -3.52 -23.93 11.75
N TYR A 338 -2.98 -23.41 12.86
CA TYR A 338 -2.25 -24.20 13.84
C TYR A 338 -3.17 -25.09 14.71
N GLY A 339 -4.48 -24.97 14.62
CA GLY A 339 -5.45 -25.71 15.42
C GLY A 339 -5.28 -27.23 15.37
N PRO A 340 -5.15 -27.88 14.20
CA PRO A 340 -4.86 -29.32 14.09
C PRO A 340 -3.54 -29.73 14.76
N ALA A 341 -2.49 -28.92 14.64
CA ALA A 341 -1.19 -29.19 15.24
C ALA A 341 -1.28 -29.10 16.78
N ILE A 342 -1.88 -28.04 17.30
CA ILE A 342 -2.10 -27.83 18.74
C ILE A 342 -2.94 -28.96 19.33
N ARG A 343 -4.07 -29.32 18.70
CA ARG A 343 -4.93 -30.43 19.15
C ARG A 343 -4.18 -31.76 19.19
N THR A 344 -3.32 -32.01 18.20
CA THR A 344 -2.53 -33.24 18.12
C THR A 344 -1.47 -33.26 19.22
N TRP A 345 -0.79 -32.13 19.44
CA TRP A 345 0.23 -31.98 20.47
C TRP A 345 -0.35 -32.11 21.88
N LEU A 346 -1.47 -31.44 22.17
CA LEU A 346 -2.22 -31.60 23.42
C LEU A 346 -2.63 -33.05 23.66
N ARG A 347 -3.09 -33.76 22.62
CA ARG A 347 -3.45 -35.19 22.72
C ARG A 347 -2.23 -36.05 23.09
N PHE A 348 -1.04 -35.74 22.57
CA PHE A 348 0.18 -36.43 22.96
C PHE A 348 0.61 -36.14 24.40
N LEU A 349 0.52 -34.88 24.84
CA LEU A 349 0.81 -34.49 26.22
C LEU A 349 -0.15 -35.17 27.21
N ALA A 350 -1.44 -35.22 26.88
CA ALA A 350 -2.46 -35.88 27.70
C ALA A 350 -2.18 -37.38 27.85
N ARG A 351 -1.83 -38.06 26.75
CA ARG A 351 -1.45 -39.48 26.77
C ARG A 351 -0.22 -39.77 27.63
N LYS A 352 0.69 -38.80 27.77
CA LYS A 352 1.89 -38.90 28.61
C LYS A 352 1.65 -38.45 30.05
N GLY A 353 0.43 -38.05 30.41
CA GLY A 353 0.10 -37.55 31.76
C GLY A 353 0.78 -36.23 32.13
N MET A 354 1.34 -35.49 31.16
CA MET A 354 2.11 -34.26 31.45
C MET A 354 1.26 -32.98 31.46
N VAL A 355 -0.02 -33.08 31.08
CA VAL A 355 -0.91 -31.89 31.04
C VAL A 355 -1.14 -31.34 32.44
N GLU A 356 -1.36 -32.23 33.42
CA GLU A 356 -1.60 -31.85 34.83
C GLU A 356 -0.38 -31.16 35.45
N SER A 357 0.84 -31.54 35.05
CA SER A 357 2.08 -30.90 35.52
C SER A 357 2.37 -29.53 34.89
N LEU A 358 1.67 -29.17 33.81
CA LEU A 358 1.90 -27.93 33.05
C LEU A 358 0.83 -26.85 33.31
N ILE A 359 -0.28 -27.20 33.95
CA ILE A 359 -1.31 -26.24 34.36
C ILE A 359 -0.97 -25.79 35.79
N PRO A 360 -0.56 -24.53 36.00
CA PRO A 360 -0.35 -24.03 37.36
C PRO A 360 -1.69 -24.04 38.11
N VAL A 361 -1.65 -24.58 39.34
CA VAL A 361 -2.80 -24.67 40.26
C VAL A 361 -3.23 -23.29 40.74
#